data_AF-A0A835ULS5-F1
#
_entry.id   AF-A0A835ULS5-F1
#
_cell.length_a   1.000
_cell.length_b   1.000
_cell.length_c   1.000
_cell.angle_alpha   90.00
_cell.angle_beta   90.00
_cell.angle_gamma   90.00
#
_symmetry.space_group_name_H-M   'P 1'
#
loop_
_entity.id
_entity.type
_entity.pdbx_description
1 polymer ?
#
loop_
_entity_poly.entity_id
_entity_poly.type
_entity_poly.pdbx_seq_one_letter_code
_entity_poly.pdbx_strand_id
1 'polypeptide(L)'
;MYGDHPYHKSCYRELYHPKCDVCKQFIPTNMNGLIEYRAHPFWMQKYCPSHEHDGTPRCCSCERMEPHDTKYVTLDDGRKLCLECLDSAIMETLECQPLYLDIREFYEGLNMKVDQQIPLLLVERQALNEAMEGEKRGHHHLPETRGLCMSEEQIVSTVSRRPRFGPGFSIIELVTEPFRLTRQCEVTAILILFGLPRLLTGSILAHEMMHAWLRLKGYRGLSPEIEEGICQVLAHMWLDSEIMSGSGSNIASSSSSSSSSGPSKKGSKITI
;
A
#
# COMPACT_ATOMS: atom_id res chain seq x y z
N MET A 1 31.56 10.30 -26.52
CA MET A 1 30.55 9.58 -27.33
C MET A 1 31.25 8.42 -28.01
N TYR A 2 31.00 7.17 -27.57
CA TYR A 2 31.49 5.99 -28.29
C TYR A 2 30.52 5.68 -29.42
N GLY A 3 30.69 6.37 -30.55
CA GLY A 3 29.91 6.15 -31.78
C GLY A 3 30.70 5.28 -32.76
N ASP A 4 30.01 4.34 -33.40
CA ASP A 4 30.37 3.63 -34.65
C ASP A 4 31.45 2.52 -34.63
N HIS A 5 31.58 1.77 -33.54
CA HIS A 5 32.28 0.47 -33.62
C HIS A 5 31.28 -0.69 -33.51
N PRO A 6 31.29 -1.66 -34.45
CA PRO A 6 30.41 -2.82 -34.36
C PRO A 6 30.77 -3.64 -33.12
N TYR A 7 29.76 -3.92 -32.29
CA TYR A 7 29.92 -4.78 -31.13
C TYR A 7 30.10 -6.24 -31.55
N HIS A 8 30.93 -7.00 -30.81
CA HIS A 8 30.81 -8.46 -30.83
C HIS A 8 29.39 -8.86 -30.42
N LYS A 9 28.83 -9.93 -31.02
CA LYS A 9 27.47 -10.40 -30.69
C LYS A 9 27.25 -10.64 -29.19
N SER A 10 28.24 -11.17 -28.50
CA SER A 10 28.21 -11.38 -27.03
C SER A 10 28.18 -10.04 -26.27
N CYS A 11 29.08 -9.11 -26.59
CA CYS A 11 29.12 -7.79 -25.96
C CYS A 11 27.84 -6.98 -26.22
N TYR A 12 27.28 -7.05 -27.43
CA TYR A 12 26.00 -6.42 -27.76
C TYR A 12 24.88 -7.01 -26.91
N ARG A 13 24.83 -8.34 -26.79
CA ARG A 13 23.84 -9.02 -25.96
C ARG A 13 23.95 -8.62 -24.50
N GLU A 14 25.15 -8.55 -23.94
CA GLU A 14 25.33 -8.14 -22.53
C GLU A 14 24.89 -6.71 -22.25
N LEU A 15 25.10 -5.80 -23.21
CA LEU A 15 24.79 -4.38 -23.04
C LEU A 15 23.33 -4.04 -23.35
N TYR A 16 22.73 -4.68 -24.35
CA TYR A 16 21.44 -4.24 -24.91
C TYR A 16 20.33 -5.26 -24.78
N HIS A 17 20.64 -6.53 -24.52
CA HIS A 17 19.59 -7.54 -24.40
C HIS A 17 18.95 -7.43 -23.01
N PRO A 18 17.61 -7.24 -22.91
CA PRO A 18 16.96 -7.06 -21.63
C PRO A 18 17.08 -8.32 -20.78
N LYS A 19 17.27 -8.10 -19.48
CA LYS A 19 17.21 -9.13 -18.45
C LYS A 19 15.84 -9.07 -17.77
N CYS A 20 15.34 -10.23 -17.40
CA CYS A 20 14.13 -10.39 -16.63
C CYS A 20 14.40 -10.02 -15.17
N ASP A 21 13.60 -9.13 -14.59
CA ASP A 21 13.71 -8.73 -13.19
C ASP A 21 13.29 -9.83 -12.22
N VAL A 22 12.60 -10.87 -12.73
CA VAL A 22 12.17 -12.04 -11.95
C VAL A 22 13.25 -13.14 -11.96
N CYS A 23 13.49 -13.81 -13.09
CA CYS A 23 14.44 -14.91 -13.17
C CYS A 23 15.92 -14.49 -13.31
N LYS A 24 16.19 -13.19 -13.49
CA LYS A 24 17.54 -12.61 -13.69
C LYS A 24 18.28 -13.07 -14.94
N GLN A 25 17.61 -13.81 -15.83
CA GLN A 25 18.15 -14.26 -17.11
C GLN A 25 17.80 -13.29 -18.24
N PHE A 26 18.51 -13.38 -19.36
CA PHE A 26 18.13 -12.70 -20.60
C PHE A 26 16.75 -13.18 -21.08
N ILE A 27 15.88 -12.24 -21.45
CA ILE A 27 14.50 -12.55 -21.88
C ILE A 27 14.51 -13.26 -23.24
N PRO A 28 14.03 -14.51 -23.36
CA PRO A 28 14.16 -15.27 -24.60
C PRO A 28 13.42 -14.60 -25.77
N THR A 29 13.93 -14.80 -26.99
CA THR A 29 13.23 -14.41 -28.21
C THR A 29 12.07 -15.37 -28.49
N ASN A 30 10.97 -14.85 -29.01
CA ASN A 30 9.85 -15.67 -29.48
C ASN A 30 10.18 -16.40 -30.79
N MET A 31 9.21 -17.15 -31.33
CA MET A 31 9.38 -17.94 -32.57
C MET A 31 9.75 -17.09 -33.79
N ASN A 32 9.44 -15.80 -33.78
CA ASN A 32 9.76 -14.86 -34.85
C ASN A 32 11.12 -14.18 -34.66
N GLY A 33 11.89 -14.55 -33.63
CA GLY A 33 13.17 -13.94 -33.30
C GLY A 33 13.07 -12.57 -32.62
N LEU A 34 11.87 -12.14 -32.20
CA LEU A 34 11.64 -10.88 -31.50
C LEU A 34 11.73 -11.06 -29.99
N ILE A 35 12.26 -10.06 -29.29
CA ILE A 35 12.28 -10.05 -27.82
C ILE A 35 10.97 -9.45 -27.32
N GLU A 36 10.15 -10.27 -26.70
CA GLU A 36 8.88 -9.85 -26.09
C GLU A 36 8.97 -10.01 -24.57
N TYR A 37 8.61 -8.95 -23.86
CA TYR A 37 8.54 -8.95 -22.39
C TYR A 37 7.23 -8.34 -21.92
N ARG A 38 6.84 -8.69 -20.70
CA ARG A 38 5.76 -8.01 -19.98
C ARG A 38 6.37 -7.01 -19.00
N ALA A 39 5.62 -5.97 -18.67
CA ALA A 39 6.04 -4.99 -17.69
C ALA A 39 4.90 -4.68 -16.73
N HIS A 40 5.22 -4.57 -15.44
CA HIS A 40 4.26 -4.05 -14.47
C HIS A 40 3.89 -2.60 -14.85
N PRO A 41 2.60 -2.22 -14.95
CA PRO A 41 2.19 -0.91 -15.47
C PRO A 41 2.77 0.29 -14.71
N PHE A 42 2.82 0.20 -13.38
CA PHE A 42 3.37 1.27 -12.53
C PHE A 42 4.89 1.16 -12.33
N TRP A 43 5.36 0.04 -11.78
CA TRP A 43 6.78 -0.15 -11.43
C TRP A 43 7.72 -0.37 -12.61
N MET A 44 7.18 -0.62 -13.80
CA MET A 44 7.96 -0.97 -15.00
C MET A 44 8.88 -2.18 -14.81
N GLN A 45 8.59 -3.06 -13.85
CA GLN A 45 9.30 -4.33 -13.63
C GLN A 45 9.15 -5.19 -14.88
N LYS A 46 10.25 -5.44 -15.61
CA LYS A 46 10.25 -6.19 -16.88
C LYS A 46 10.47 -7.67 -16.61
N TYR A 47 9.64 -8.52 -17.18
CA TYR A 47 9.73 -9.96 -16.95
C TYR A 47 9.34 -10.81 -18.16
N CYS A 48 9.81 -12.06 -18.13
CA CYS A 48 9.48 -13.06 -19.15
C CYS A 48 7.98 -13.33 -19.18
N PRO A 49 7.32 -13.42 -20.37
CA PRO A 49 5.90 -13.71 -20.46
C PRO A 49 5.46 -15.02 -19.79
N SER A 50 6.36 -15.99 -19.64
CA SER A 50 6.09 -17.26 -18.95
C SER A 50 5.68 -17.08 -17.48
N HIS A 51 6.16 -16.02 -16.82
CA HIS A 51 5.85 -15.76 -15.41
C HIS A 51 4.37 -15.40 -15.15
N GLU A 52 3.58 -15.13 -16.20
CA GLU A 52 2.12 -14.98 -16.07
C GLU A 52 1.41 -16.29 -15.76
N HIS A 53 2.06 -17.44 -16.01
CA HIS A 53 1.40 -18.75 -15.99
C HIS A 53 2.17 -19.83 -15.21
N ASP A 54 3.39 -19.54 -14.74
CA ASP A 54 4.23 -20.52 -14.04
C ASP A 54 4.03 -20.54 -12.52
N GLY A 55 3.09 -19.74 -11.99
CA GLY A 55 2.82 -19.63 -10.57
C GLY A 55 3.77 -18.71 -9.81
N THR A 56 4.57 -17.89 -10.50
CA THR A 56 5.40 -16.85 -9.87
C THR A 56 4.53 -15.95 -8.98
N PRO A 57 4.79 -15.89 -7.65
CA PRO A 57 3.96 -15.12 -6.74
C PRO A 57 4.03 -13.63 -6.99
N ARG A 58 2.95 -12.92 -6.67
CA ARG A 58 2.88 -11.45 -6.68
C ARG A 58 2.70 -10.92 -5.26
N CYS A 59 3.26 -9.75 -5.00
CA CYS A 59 3.01 -9.03 -3.76
C CYS A 59 1.53 -8.62 -3.71
N CYS A 60 0.81 -8.94 -2.63
CA CYS A 60 -0.60 -8.61 -2.48
C CYS A 60 -0.88 -7.10 -2.42
N SER A 61 0.13 -6.29 -2.12
CA SER A 61 -0.02 -4.83 -1.99
C SER A 61 0.42 -4.08 -3.25
N CYS A 62 1.57 -4.42 -3.84
CA CYS A 62 2.14 -3.67 -4.97
C CYS A 62 2.18 -4.45 -6.29
N GLU A 63 1.70 -5.69 -6.30
CA GLU A 63 1.55 -6.58 -7.47
C GLU A 63 2.83 -6.95 -8.24
N ARG A 64 3.99 -6.45 -7.80
CA ARG A 64 5.31 -6.89 -8.31
C ARG A 64 5.49 -8.39 -8.09
N MET A 65 6.01 -9.05 -9.11
CA MET A 65 6.36 -10.47 -9.04
C MET A 65 7.58 -10.70 -8.14
N GLU A 66 7.56 -11.79 -7.39
CA GLU A 66 8.66 -12.25 -6.52
C GLU A 66 9.90 -12.61 -7.36
N PRO A 67 11.01 -11.86 -7.25
CA PRO A 67 12.25 -12.20 -7.95
C PRO A 67 12.88 -13.49 -7.44
N HIS A 68 13.59 -14.23 -8.30
CA HIS A 68 14.24 -15.49 -7.93
C HIS A 68 15.28 -15.34 -6.80
N ASP A 69 15.94 -14.18 -6.71
CA ASP A 69 16.98 -13.89 -5.72
C ASP A 69 16.44 -13.28 -4.42
N THR A 70 15.13 -13.02 -4.34
CA THR A 70 14.50 -12.37 -3.19
C THR A 70 13.31 -13.19 -2.71
N LYS A 71 13.16 -13.38 -1.40
CA LYS A 71 11.99 -14.05 -0.86
C LYS A 71 10.98 -13.05 -0.34
N TYR A 72 9.74 -13.23 -0.75
CA TYR A 72 8.60 -12.53 -0.16
C TYR A 72 8.16 -13.23 1.13
N VAL A 73 7.52 -12.46 1.99
CA VAL A 73 6.96 -12.91 3.26
C VAL A 73 5.59 -13.52 2.99
N THR A 74 5.34 -14.71 3.51
CA THR A 74 4.04 -15.38 3.36
C THR A 74 3.20 -15.12 4.62
N LEU A 75 1.99 -14.59 4.43
CA LEU A 75 0.99 -14.41 5.48
C LEU A 75 0.17 -15.72 5.65
N ASP A 76 -0.52 -15.86 6.80
CA ASP A 76 -1.25 -17.10 7.14
C ASP A 76 -2.40 -17.41 6.17
N ASP A 77 -2.98 -16.38 5.55
CA ASP A 77 -4.01 -16.50 4.51
C ASP A 77 -3.44 -16.80 3.10
N GLY A 78 -2.14 -17.11 3.02
CA GLY A 78 -1.43 -17.45 1.78
C GLY A 78 -1.01 -16.26 0.92
N ARG A 79 -1.35 -15.01 1.31
CA ARG A 79 -0.85 -13.82 0.61
C ARG A 79 0.66 -13.72 0.73
N LYS A 80 1.30 -13.14 -0.29
CA LYS A 80 2.72 -12.81 -0.27
C LYS A 80 2.95 -11.31 -0.21
N LEU A 81 3.90 -10.88 0.60
CA LEU A 81 4.26 -9.47 0.77
C LEU A 81 5.75 -9.27 0.47
N CYS A 82 6.08 -8.34 -0.42
CA CYS A 82 7.47 -7.99 -0.67
C CYS A 82 8.06 -7.21 0.51
N LEU A 83 9.39 -7.20 0.65
CA LEU A 83 10.07 -6.58 1.80
C LEU A 83 9.83 -5.06 1.89
N GLU A 84 9.74 -4.36 0.75
CA GLU A 84 9.41 -2.92 0.73
C GLU A 84 7.98 -2.63 1.22
N CYS A 85 7.01 -3.50 0.91
CA CYS A 85 5.66 -3.35 1.42
C CYS A 85 5.56 -3.77 2.89
N LEU A 86 6.34 -4.77 3.31
CA LEU A 86 6.41 -5.20 4.70
C LEU A 86 6.95 -4.09 5.62
N ASP A 87 7.93 -3.31 5.15
CA ASP A 87 8.58 -2.26 5.95
C ASP A 87 7.59 -1.25 6.53
N SER A 88 6.51 -0.96 5.79
CA SER A 88 5.44 -0.05 6.22
C SER A 88 4.12 -0.74 6.54
N ALA A 89 4.09 -2.08 6.59
CA ALA A 89 2.85 -2.82 6.81
C ALA A 89 2.34 -2.67 8.25
N ILE A 90 1.04 -2.43 8.39
CA ILE A 90 0.35 -2.42 9.68
C ILE A 90 -0.10 -3.85 9.98
N MET A 91 0.39 -4.38 11.10
CA MET A 91 0.26 -5.80 11.44
C MET A 91 -0.60 -6.06 12.68
N GLU A 92 -0.97 -4.99 13.39
CA GLU A 92 -1.78 -5.07 14.60
C GLU A 92 -2.76 -3.88 14.67
N THR A 93 -3.94 -4.11 15.24
CA THR A 93 -4.98 -3.09 15.37
C THR A 93 -4.50 -1.85 16.14
N LEU A 94 -3.66 -2.02 17.16
CA LEU A 94 -3.09 -0.91 17.92
C LEU A 94 -2.12 -0.04 17.09
N GLU A 95 -1.37 -0.63 16.16
CA GLU A 95 -0.50 0.11 15.24
C GLU A 95 -1.30 1.00 14.28
N CYS A 96 -2.58 0.71 14.08
CA CYS A 96 -3.47 1.48 13.22
C CYS A 96 -4.08 2.72 13.92
N GLN A 97 -3.96 2.83 15.25
CA GLN A 97 -4.58 3.93 16.02
C GLN A 97 -4.08 5.32 15.62
N PRO A 98 -2.77 5.59 15.41
CA PRO A 98 -2.32 6.90 14.95
C PRO A 98 -2.95 7.27 13.60
N LEU A 99 -2.96 6.32 12.66
CA LEU A 99 -3.55 6.51 11.33
C LEU A 99 -5.06 6.79 11.41
N TYR A 100 -5.78 6.13 12.32
CA TYR A 100 -7.18 6.39 12.56
C TYR A 100 -7.44 7.82 13.07
N LEU A 101 -6.60 8.32 13.97
CA LEU A 101 -6.68 9.71 14.45
C LEU A 101 -6.36 10.72 13.34
N ASP A 102 -5.30 10.48 12.57
CA ASP A 102 -4.92 11.32 11.42
C ASP A 102 -6.09 11.46 10.43
N ILE A 103 -6.77 10.36 10.11
CA ILE A 103 -7.92 10.36 9.20
C ILE A 103 -9.12 11.07 9.83
N ARG A 104 -9.39 10.90 11.13
CA ARG A 104 -10.46 11.67 11.81
C ARG A 104 -10.22 13.18 11.74
N GLU A 105 -8.98 13.61 11.93
CA GLU A 105 -8.59 15.01 11.80
C GLU A 105 -8.75 15.51 10.35
N PHE A 106 -8.36 14.72 9.36
CA PHE A 106 -8.60 15.01 7.95
C PHE A 106 -10.10 15.27 7.66
N TYR A 107 -10.98 14.39 8.13
CA TYR A 107 -12.43 14.55 7.97
C TYR A 107 -12.97 15.79 8.73
N GLU A 108 -12.46 16.07 9.93
CA GLU A 108 -12.82 17.28 10.66
C GLU A 108 -12.37 18.56 9.93
N GLY A 109 -11.18 18.56 9.31
CA GLY A 109 -10.66 19.64 8.48
C GLY A 109 -11.50 19.91 7.22
N LEU A 110 -12.19 18.89 6.70
CA LEU A 110 -13.18 19.02 5.63
C LEU A 110 -14.57 19.45 6.12
N ASN A 111 -14.70 19.79 7.41
CA ASN A 111 -15.97 20.10 8.05
C ASN A 111 -16.97 18.91 8.03
N MET A 112 -16.41 17.70 7.98
CA MET A 112 -17.11 16.41 7.90
C MET A 112 -16.80 15.56 9.14
N LYS A 113 -16.84 16.18 10.32
CA LYS A 113 -16.56 15.50 11.58
C LYS A 113 -17.39 14.22 11.75
N VAL A 114 -16.70 13.13 12.07
CA VAL A 114 -17.28 11.84 12.47
C VAL A 114 -17.34 11.82 14.00
N ASP A 115 -18.51 12.16 14.55
CA ASP A 115 -18.69 12.32 16.01
C ASP A 115 -18.64 10.98 16.76
N GLN A 116 -19.16 9.92 16.12
CA GLN A 116 -19.16 8.59 16.69
C GLN A 116 -17.74 8.02 16.77
N GLN A 117 -17.41 7.40 17.91
CA GLN A 117 -16.23 6.55 18.00
C GLN A 117 -16.54 5.20 17.35
N ILE A 118 -16.01 4.98 16.14
CA ILE A 118 -16.19 3.74 15.39
C ILE A 118 -15.00 2.83 15.67
N PRO A 119 -15.19 1.62 16.20
CA PRO A 119 -14.13 0.62 16.34
C PRO A 119 -13.47 0.33 15.00
N LEU A 120 -12.14 0.36 14.97
CA LEU A 120 -11.31 -0.06 13.83
C LEU A 120 -10.66 -1.39 14.18
N LEU A 121 -10.84 -2.41 13.34
CA LEU A 121 -10.33 -3.76 13.57
C LEU A 121 -9.54 -4.24 12.35
N LEU A 122 -8.33 -4.78 12.58
CA LEU A 122 -7.60 -5.52 11.55
C LEU A 122 -8.02 -6.98 11.57
N VAL A 123 -8.35 -7.52 10.41
CA VAL A 123 -8.93 -8.86 10.27
C VAL A 123 -8.24 -9.66 9.18
N GLU A 124 -8.31 -10.99 9.29
CA GLU A 124 -7.89 -11.90 8.22
C GLU A 124 -8.87 -11.90 7.05
N ARG A 125 -8.40 -12.35 5.88
CA ARG A 125 -9.22 -12.43 4.67
C ARG A 125 -10.50 -13.25 4.89
N GLN A 126 -10.40 -14.36 5.60
CA GLN A 126 -11.56 -15.20 5.90
C GLN A 126 -12.61 -14.43 6.72
N ALA A 127 -12.21 -13.80 7.82
CA ALA A 127 -13.11 -13.02 8.67
C ALA A 127 -13.73 -11.84 7.91
N LEU A 128 -12.98 -11.18 7.02
CA LEU A 128 -13.50 -10.10 6.19
C LEU A 128 -14.57 -10.58 5.20
N ASN A 129 -14.34 -11.73 4.55
CA ASN A 129 -15.30 -12.33 3.63
C ASN A 129 -16.58 -12.79 4.35
N GLU A 130 -16.45 -13.43 5.51
CA GLU A 130 -17.59 -13.84 6.35
C GLU A 130 -18.39 -12.64 6.86
N ALA A 131 -17.72 -11.53 7.20
CA ALA A 131 -18.37 -10.28 7.57
C ALA A 131 -19.13 -9.66 6.40
N MET A 132 -18.54 -9.70 5.20
CA MET A 132 -19.16 -9.19 3.97
C MET A 132 -20.43 -9.97 3.59
N GLU A 133 -20.43 -11.30 3.75
CA GLU A 133 -21.62 -12.14 3.51
C GLU A 133 -22.77 -11.83 4.50
N GLY A 134 -22.43 -11.42 5.72
CA GLY A 134 -23.39 -11.02 6.74
C GLY A 134 -23.95 -9.60 6.55
N GLU A 135 -23.27 -8.73 5.81
CA GLU A 135 -23.64 -7.33 5.65
C GLU A 135 -24.66 -7.14 4.51
N LYS A 136 -25.88 -6.77 4.88
CA LYS A 136 -26.99 -6.56 3.93
C LYS A 136 -26.80 -5.35 2.99
N ARG A 137 -25.84 -4.47 3.32
CA ARG A 137 -25.54 -3.22 2.59
C ARG A 137 -24.19 -3.25 1.86
N GLY A 138 -23.56 -4.42 1.71
CA GLY A 138 -22.29 -4.55 0.98
C GLY A 138 -22.47 -4.41 -0.54
N HIS A 139 -21.54 -3.71 -1.19
CA HIS A 139 -21.43 -3.67 -2.65
C HIS A 139 -20.18 -4.44 -3.11
N HIS A 140 -20.35 -5.35 -4.08
CA HIS A 140 -19.27 -6.21 -4.57
C HIS A 140 -18.65 -5.62 -5.86
N HIS A 141 -17.57 -4.84 -5.75
CA HIS A 141 -16.97 -4.21 -6.93
C HIS A 141 -15.49 -4.52 -7.19
N LEU A 142 -14.80 -5.28 -6.31
CA LEU A 142 -13.39 -5.65 -6.49
C LEU A 142 -13.19 -7.18 -6.43
N PRO A 143 -12.14 -7.72 -7.10
CA PRO A 143 -11.80 -9.15 -7.00
C PRO A 143 -11.43 -9.59 -5.58
N GLU A 144 -11.03 -8.64 -4.72
CA GLU A 144 -10.70 -8.86 -3.31
C GLU A 144 -11.11 -7.62 -2.49
N THR A 145 -12.05 -7.81 -1.57
CA THR A 145 -12.43 -6.80 -0.57
C THR A 145 -11.29 -6.62 0.44
N ARG A 146 -10.91 -5.37 0.73
CA ARG A 146 -9.79 -5.04 1.63
C ARG A 146 -10.18 -4.17 2.82
N GLY A 147 -11.38 -3.60 2.78
CA GLY A 147 -12.02 -2.84 3.85
C GLY A 147 -13.51 -3.12 3.87
N LEU A 148 -14.14 -2.91 5.02
CA LEU A 148 -15.60 -3.02 5.15
C LEU A 148 -16.13 -2.13 6.28
N CYS A 149 -17.00 -1.19 5.93
CA CYS A 149 -17.82 -0.45 6.88
C CYS A 149 -19.05 -1.29 7.30
N MET A 150 -19.09 -1.72 8.56
CA MET A 150 -20.12 -2.60 9.12
C MET A 150 -21.31 -1.84 9.69
N SER A 151 -22.52 -2.41 9.57
CA SER A 151 -23.74 -1.89 10.21
C SER A 151 -24.48 -2.94 11.04
N GLU A 152 -24.29 -4.22 10.72
CA GLU A 152 -24.96 -5.33 11.41
C GLU A 152 -24.17 -5.80 12.64
N GLU A 153 -24.86 -6.51 13.56
CA GLU A 153 -24.23 -7.15 14.72
C GLU A 153 -23.61 -8.48 14.31
N GLN A 154 -22.34 -8.67 14.62
CA GLN A 154 -21.60 -9.89 14.30
C GLN A 154 -20.44 -10.10 15.27
N ILE A 155 -19.97 -11.34 15.39
CA ILE A 155 -18.68 -11.63 16.04
C ILE A 155 -17.64 -11.76 14.94
N VAL A 156 -16.58 -10.96 15.02
CA VAL A 156 -15.52 -10.91 14.02
C VAL A 156 -14.20 -11.29 14.68
N SER A 157 -13.43 -12.15 14.03
CA SER A 157 -12.07 -12.50 14.46
C SER A 157 -11.11 -11.37 14.11
N THR A 158 -10.51 -10.71 15.11
CA THR A 158 -9.58 -9.59 14.94
C THR A 158 -8.15 -10.00 15.29
N VAL A 159 -7.17 -9.44 14.60
CA VAL A 159 -5.74 -9.62 14.91
C VAL A 159 -5.42 -8.83 16.17
N SER A 160 -5.11 -9.55 17.25
CA SER A 160 -4.89 -8.98 18.58
C SER A 160 -3.43 -8.65 18.84
N ARG A 161 -2.50 -9.26 18.09
CA ARG A 161 -1.07 -9.06 18.27
C ARG A 161 -0.31 -9.14 16.94
N ARG A 162 0.75 -8.35 16.81
CA ARG A 162 1.69 -8.43 15.70
C ARG A 162 2.22 -9.87 15.50
N PRO A 163 2.20 -10.42 14.27
CA PRO A 163 2.68 -11.76 13.98
C PRO A 163 4.18 -11.89 14.21
N ARG A 164 4.61 -13.08 14.63
CA ARG A 164 6.04 -13.41 14.74
C ARG A 164 6.52 -14.15 13.51
N PHE A 165 7.66 -13.72 12.96
CA PHE A 165 8.28 -14.32 11.79
C PHE A 165 9.40 -15.28 12.15
N GLY A 166 9.43 -16.41 11.45
CA GLY A 166 10.43 -17.45 11.57
C GLY A 166 11.53 -17.39 10.53
N PRO A 167 12.46 -18.37 10.56
CA PRO A 167 13.43 -18.58 9.51
C PRO A 167 12.72 -18.66 8.14
N GLY A 168 13.17 -17.87 7.17
CA GLY A 168 12.58 -17.84 5.83
C GLY A 168 11.35 -16.95 5.66
N PHE A 169 11.09 -16.03 6.60
CA PHE A 169 10.01 -15.02 6.52
C PHE A 169 8.59 -15.62 6.45
N SER A 170 8.37 -16.78 7.05
CA SER A 170 7.03 -17.31 7.31
C SER A 170 6.53 -16.87 8.68
N ILE A 171 5.23 -16.61 8.82
CA ILE A 171 4.61 -16.41 10.14
C ILE A 171 4.68 -17.74 10.92
N ILE A 172 5.03 -17.67 12.21
CA ILE A 172 5.00 -18.82 13.14
C ILE A 172 3.84 -18.69 14.12
N GLU A 173 3.42 -17.46 14.43
CA GLU A 173 2.40 -17.18 15.44
C GLU A 173 1.60 -15.94 15.03
N LEU A 174 0.34 -16.17 14.66
CA LEU A 174 -0.71 -15.15 14.55
C LEU A 174 -1.72 -15.40 15.68
N VAL A 175 -2.05 -14.35 16.42
CA VAL A 175 -3.03 -14.43 17.50
C VAL A 175 -4.24 -13.61 17.10
N THR A 176 -5.38 -14.29 17.06
CA THR A 176 -6.69 -13.66 16.82
C THR A 176 -7.58 -13.80 18.04
N GLU A 177 -8.48 -12.84 18.21
CA GLU A 177 -9.49 -12.88 19.28
C GLU A 177 -10.88 -12.53 18.72
N PRO A 178 -11.95 -13.14 19.24
CA PRO A 178 -13.30 -12.81 18.83
C PRO A 178 -13.70 -11.43 19.41
N PHE A 179 -14.11 -10.52 18.54
CA PHE A 179 -14.66 -9.22 18.90
C PHE A 179 -16.17 -9.18 18.61
N ARG A 180 -16.98 -8.88 19.62
CA ARG A 180 -18.44 -8.80 19.47
C ARG A 180 -18.86 -7.39 19.08
N LEU A 181 -19.33 -7.22 17.86
CA LEU A 181 -19.95 -5.98 17.39
C LEU A 181 -21.38 -5.90 17.92
N THR A 182 -21.68 -4.79 18.60
CA THR A 182 -23.03 -4.49 19.11
C THR A 182 -23.55 -3.22 18.44
N ARG A 183 -24.81 -3.24 18.03
CA ARG A 183 -25.42 -2.16 17.27
C ARG A 183 -25.90 -1.07 18.21
N GLN A 184 -24.99 -0.16 18.53
CA GLN A 184 -25.30 1.04 19.32
C GLN A 184 -25.76 2.22 18.42
N CYS A 185 -25.58 2.11 17.11
CA CYS A 185 -25.68 3.19 16.12
C CYS A 185 -25.70 2.60 14.70
N GLU A 186 -25.74 3.46 13.66
CA GLU A 186 -25.82 3.03 12.26
C GLU A 186 -24.54 2.35 11.75
N VAL A 187 -23.39 2.60 12.37
CA VAL A 187 -22.09 2.03 11.98
C VAL A 187 -21.50 1.30 13.18
N THR A 188 -21.22 0.01 13.07
CA THR A 188 -20.76 -0.80 14.21
C THR A 188 -19.24 -0.90 14.29
N ALA A 189 -18.56 -0.97 13.15
CA ALA A 189 -17.10 -0.99 13.05
C ALA A 189 -16.64 -0.69 11.62
N ILE A 190 -15.35 -0.43 11.47
CA ILE A 190 -14.62 -0.51 10.20
C ILE A 190 -13.62 -1.66 10.32
N LEU A 191 -13.68 -2.57 9.36
CA LEU A 191 -12.75 -3.69 9.24
C LEU A 191 -11.74 -3.38 8.13
N ILE A 192 -10.47 -3.72 8.34
CA ILE A 192 -9.44 -3.63 7.30
C ILE A 192 -8.64 -4.92 7.27
N LEU A 193 -8.33 -5.41 6.06
CA LEU A 193 -7.48 -6.57 5.86
C LEU A 193 -6.07 -6.31 6.45
N PHE A 194 -5.60 -7.19 7.33
CA PHE A 194 -4.30 -7.03 7.97
C PHE A 194 -3.13 -7.15 6.97
N GLY A 195 -1.96 -6.61 7.32
CA GLY A 195 -0.73 -6.80 6.55
C GLY A 195 -0.66 -5.98 5.26
N LEU A 196 -1.28 -4.81 5.26
CA LEU A 196 -1.20 -3.83 4.17
C LEU A 196 -0.27 -2.66 4.58
N PRO A 197 0.48 -2.07 3.63
CA PRO A 197 1.28 -0.85 3.85
C PRO A 197 0.46 0.31 4.42
N ARG A 198 1.05 1.14 5.27
CA ARG A 198 0.39 2.27 5.96
C ARG A 198 -0.47 3.13 5.02
N LEU A 199 0.06 3.54 3.87
CA LEU A 199 -0.67 4.39 2.93
C LEU A 199 -1.85 3.66 2.28
N LEU A 200 -1.72 2.37 1.99
CA LEU A 200 -2.82 1.56 1.46
C LEU A 200 -3.89 1.32 2.53
N THR A 201 -3.48 1.01 3.77
CA THR A 201 -4.40 0.92 4.91
C THR A 201 -5.13 2.24 5.12
N GLY A 202 -4.43 3.36 5.01
CA GLY A 202 -5.00 4.69 5.22
C GLY A 202 -5.97 5.09 4.13
N SER A 203 -5.66 4.80 2.86
CA SER A 203 -6.61 5.06 1.77
C SER A 203 -7.89 4.22 1.91
N ILE A 204 -7.76 2.96 2.32
CA ILE A 204 -8.91 2.10 2.61
C ILE A 204 -9.69 2.65 3.80
N LEU A 205 -9.02 3.03 4.89
CA LEU A 205 -9.68 3.59 6.06
C LEU A 205 -10.41 4.90 5.73
N ALA A 206 -9.80 5.80 4.96
CA ALA A 206 -10.43 7.02 4.50
C ALA A 206 -11.64 6.72 3.62
N HIS A 207 -11.58 5.71 2.76
CA HIS A 207 -12.70 5.22 1.97
C HIS A 207 -13.86 4.73 2.87
N GLU A 208 -13.59 3.79 3.78
CA GLU A 208 -14.62 3.23 4.67
C GLU A 208 -15.18 4.26 5.65
N MET A 209 -14.37 5.23 6.07
CA MET A 209 -14.81 6.36 6.89
C MET A 209 -15.84 7.23 6.14
N MET A 210 -15.75 7.30 4.81
CA MET A 210 -16.74 8.04 4.02
C MET A 210 -18.09 7.35 4.02
N HIS A 211 -18.11 6.02 3.83
CA HIS A 211 -19.34 5.23 4.01
C HIS A 211 -19.93 5.45 5.40
N ALA A 212 -19.08 5.41 6.43
CA ALA A 212 -19.52 5.65 7.80
C ALA A 212 -20.14 7.04 7.96
N TRP A 213 -19.47 8.09 7.47
CA TRP A 213 -19.96 9.46 7.55
C TRP A 213 -21.31 9.63 6.83
N LEU A 214 -21.46 9.08 5.62
CA LEU A 214 -22.71 9.12 4.86
C LEU A 214 -23.87 8.48 5.62
N ARG A 215 -23.64 7.30 6.19
CA ARG A 215 -24.64 6.57 7.00
C ARG A 215 -25.03 7.37 8.24
N LEU A 216 -24.07 7.96 8.94
CA LEU A 216 -24.29 8.76 10.16
C LEU A 216 -25.03 10.07 9.88
N LYS A 217 -24.83 10.69 8.72
CA LYS A 217 -25.58 11.89 8.31
C LYS A 217 -26.95 11.56 7.67
N GLY A 218 -27.26 10.29 7.47
CA GLY A 218 -28.58 9.85 7.00
C GLY A 218 -28.72 9.78 5.48
N TYR A 219 -27.63 9.78 4.73
CA TYR A 219 -27.65 9.54 3.28
C TYR A 219 -27.85 8.04 3.01
N ARG A 220 -29.09 7.61 2.77
CA ARG A 220 -29.49 6.18 2.66
C ARG A 220 -30.00 5.75 1.28
N GLY A 221 -29.85 6.59 0.25
CA GLY A 221 -30.44 6.37 -1.07
C GLY A 221 -29.58 6.86 -2.22
N LEU A 222 -28.26 6.94 -2.02
CA LEU A 222 -27.33 7.17 -3.12
C LEU A 222 -27.29 5.93 -4.00
N SER A 223 -27.08 6.11 -5.31
CA SER A 223 -26.76 4.96 -6.14
C SER A 223 -25.36 4.44 -5.76
N PRO A 224 -25.10 3.13 -5.89
CA PRO A 224 -23.81 2.56 -5.52
C PRO A 224 -22.64 3.27 -6.20
N GLU A 225 -22.77 3.64 -7.48
CA GLU A 225 -21.72 4.30 -8.23
C GLU A 225 -21.36 5.69 -7.67
N ILE A 226 -22.37 6.41 -7.16
CA ILE A 226 -22.18 7.71 -6.53
C ILE A 226 -21.56 7.54 -5.14
N GLU A 227 -22.09 6.62 -4.34
CA GLU A 227 -21.57 6.35 -3.00
C GLU A 227 -20.10 5.92 -3.06
N GLU A 228 -19.79 4.89 -3.85
CA GLU A 228 -18.43 4.39 -4.08
C GLU A 228 -17.54 5.49 -4.67
N GLY A 229 -18.02 6.23 -5.67
CA GLY A 229 -17.27 7.31 -6.31
C GLY A 229 -16.86 8.40 -5.33
N ILE A 230 -17.77 8.81 -4.43
CA ILE A 230 -17.46 9.78 -3.37
C ILE A 230 -16.42 9.18 -2.41
N CYS A 231 -16.59 7.93 -1.98
CA CYS A 231 -15.63 7.27 -1.09
C CYS A 231 -14.22 7.16 -1.71
N GLN A 232 -14.12 6.89 -3.01
CA GLN A 232 -12.85 6.92 -3.76
C GLN A 232 -12.22 8.32 -3.81
N VAL A 233 -13.03 9.38 -3.99
CA VAL A 233 -12.54 10.76 -3.99
C VAL A 233 -11.93 11.12 -2.63
N LEU A 234 -12.60 10.78 -1.51
CA LEU A 234 -12.07 11.07 -0.18
C LEU A 234 -10.78 10.29 0.13
N ALA A 235 -10.70 9.03 -0.31
CA ALA A 235 -9.48 8.24 -0.20
C ALA A 235 -8.31 8.86 -0.98
N HIS A 236 -8.57 9.33 -2.20
CA HIS A 236 -7.58 10.02 -3.02
C HIS A 236 -7.15 11.36 -2.40
N MET A 237 -8.10 12.17 -1.94
CA MET A 237 -7.80 13.46 -1.30
C MET A 237 -6.96 13.29 -0.03
N TRP A 238 -7.21 12.24 0.75
CA TRP A 238 -6.37 11.91 1.90
C TRP A 238 -4.95 11.55 1.46
N LEU A 239 -4.78 10.68 0.45
CA LEU A 239 -3.47 10.34 -0.11
C LEU A 239 -2.71 11.57 -0.62
N ASP A 240 -3.38 12.48 -1.33
CA ASP A 240 -2.77 13.73 -1.80
C ASP A 240 -2.27 14.58 -0.62
N SER A 241 -3.04 14.64 0.47
CA SER A 241 -2.65 15.38 1.67
C SER A 241 -1.40 14.80 2.34
N GLU A 242 -1.25 13.47 2.34
CA GLU A 242 -0.04 12.80 2.85
C GLU A 242 1.18 13.10 1.96
N ILE A 243 1.02 13.14 0.64
CA ILE A 243 2.09 13.49 -0.30
C ILE A 243 2.55 14.95 -0.11
N MET A 244 1.59 15.86 0.05
CA MET A 244 1.88 17.28 0.27
C MET A 244 2.61 17.50 1.61
N SER A 245 2.17 16.82 2.66
CA SER A 245 2.78 16.89 4.00
C SER A 245 4.19 16.28 4.03
N GLY A 246 4.39 15.16 3.33
CA GLY A 246 5.70 14.51 3.19
C GLY A 246 6.71 15.30 2.34
N SER A 247 6.23 16.16 1.43
CA SER A 247 7.09 16.99 0.58
C SER A 247 7.61 18.25 1.30
N GLY A 248 6.90 18.73 2.32
CA GLY A 248 7.27 19.94 3.08
C GLY A 248 8.42 19.75 4.08
N SER A 249 8.74 18.52 4.47
CA SER A 249 9.79 18.21 5.44
C SER A 249 11.22 18.17 4.86
N ASN A 250 11.36 18.19 3.53
CA ASN A 250 12.65 18.16 2.83
C ASN A 250 13.21 19.55 2.46
N ILE A 251 12.57 20.65 2.86
CA ILE A 251 13.19 21.98 2.80
C ILE A 251 14.04 22.14 4.06
N ALA A 252 15.28 21.67 3.98
CA ALA A 252 16.29 21.90 4.99
C ALA A 252 16.39 23.41 5.29
N SER A 253 16.06 23.77 6.53
CA SER A 253 16.37 25.05 7.14
C SER A 253 17.86 25.37 6.95
N SER A 254 18.18 26.18 5.95
CA SER A 254 19.49 26.81 5.83
C SER A 254 19.53 28.03 6.76
N SER A 255 19.50 27.77 8.07
CA SER A 255 19.94 28.74 9.06
C SER A 255 21.48 28.79 9.03
N SER A 256 22.05 29.71 8.25
CA SER A 256 23.42 30.16 8.48
C SER A 256 23.37 31.49 9.19
N SER A 257 23.86 31.44 10.43
CA SER A 257 23.94 32.51 11.40
C SER A 257 24.87 33.63 10.96
N SER A 258 24.46 34.85 11.30
CA SER A 258 25.25 36.07 11.25
C SER A 258 26.56 35.95 12.02
N SER A 259 27.68 36.29 11.38
CA SER A 259 28.84 36.84 12.10
C SER A 259 29.56 37.86 11.21
N SER A 260 29.62 39.10 11.70
CA SER A 260 30.38 40.21 11.13
C SER A 260 31.68 40.40 11.92
N SER A 261 32.82 40.55 11.22
CA SER A 261 33.92 41.52 11.47
C SER A 261 35.21 41.09 10.73
N GLY A 262 35.83 41.98 9.94
CA GLY A 262 37.13 41.79 9.24
C GLY A 262 38.36 41.83 10.17
N PRO A 263 39.64 41.93 9.69
CA PRO A 263 40.08 42.66 8.49
C PRO A 263 41.20 42.03 7.60
N SER A 264 41.40 42.69 6.44
CA SER A 264 42.52 42.75 5.47
C SER A 264 43.87 42.06 5.74
N LYS A 265 44.42 41.36 4.72
CA LYS A 265 45.73 41.65 4.08
C LYS A 265 46.07 40.77 2.85
N LYS A 266 46.53 41.46 1.80
CA LYS A 266 47.34 41.14 0.59
C LYS A 266 47.86 39.70 0.34
N GLY A 267 47.64 39.24 -0.90
CA GLY A 267 48.71 38.95 -1.88
C GLY A 267 49.18 37.50 -2.08
N SER A 268 48.83 36.89 -3.23
CA SER A 268 49.79 36.43 -4.27
C SER A 268 49.10 35.53 -5.31
N LYS A 269 49.46 35.76 -6.58
CA LYS A 269 49.17 34.92 -7.75
C LYS A 269 49.85 33.55 -7.62
N ILE A 270 49.30 32.52 -8.27
CA ILE A 270 49.99 31.70 -9.30
C ILE A 270 48.96 30.79 -9.99
N THR A 271 49.07 30.78 -11.31
CA THR A 271 48.37 29.99 -12.32
C THR A 271 49.07 28.64 -12.50
N ILE A 272 48.33 27.54 -12.70
CA ILE A 272 48.09 26.82 -13.98
C ILE A 272 46.85 25.95 -13.74
#